data_AF-A0A257PHW3-F1
#
_entry.id   AF-A0A257PHW3-F1
#
_cell.length_a   1.000
_cell.length_b   1.000
_cell.length_c   1.000
_cell.angle_alpha   90.00
_cell.angle_beta   90.00
_cell.angle_gamma   90.00
#
_symmetry.space_group_name_H-M   'P 1'
#
loop_
_entity.id
_entity.type
_entity.pdbx_description
1 polymer ?
#
loop_
_entity_poly.entity_id
_entity_poly.type
_entity_poly.pdbx_seq_one_letter_code
_entity_poly.pdbx_strand_id
1 'polypeptide(L)'
;MRQRRPPARLIIAAAAALLCGPHPTHAQAPPGAPAGLFTRVGDVPLGAATSRTDYESFDPASQRLYIAKMGAGAVIVFDTGQNRVEVALPG
;
A
#
# COMPACT_ATOMS: atom_id res chain seq x y z
N MET A 1 -66.01 2.81 -23.50
CA MET A 1 -66.18 1.51 -22.82
C MET A 1 -65.12 1.41 -21.73
N ARG A 2 -65.57 1.20 -20.50
CA ARG A 2 -64.81 1.11 -19.25
C ARG A 2 -64.07 -0.23 -19.18
N GLN A 3 -63.11 -0.34 -18.25
CA GLN A 3 -62.65 -1.54 -17.50
C GLN A 3 -61.14 -1.85 -17.65
N ARG A 4 -60.31 -2.18 -16.65
CA ARG A 4 -60.30 -2.16 -15.16
C ARG A 4 -58.81 -2.40 -14.73
N ARG A 5 -58.39 -1.85 -13.57
CA ARG A 5 -57.09 -2.03 -12.82
C ARG A 5 -56.92 -3.49 -12.29
N PRO A 6 -55.84 -3.99 -11.59
CA PRO A 6 -54.82 -3.30 -10.75
C PRO A 6 -53.38 -4.00 -10.72
N PRO A 7 -52.46 -3.70 -9.77
CA PRO A 7 -51.00 -3.85 -9.91
C PRO A 7 -50.42 -5.17 -9.37
N ALA A 8 -49.26 -5.59 -9.89
CA ALA A 8 -48.45 -6.67 -9.32
C ALA A 8 -47.10 -6.11 -8.85
N ARG A 9 -46.91 -6.24 -7.53
CA ARG A 9 -45.70 -5.98 -6.76
C ARG A 9 -44.53 -6.80 -7.31
N LEU A 10 -43.33 -6.22 -7.33
CA LEU A 10 -42.17 -6.90 -6.75
C LEU A 10 -41.12 -5.86 -6.32
N ILE A 11 -40.97 -5.77 -5.00
CA ILE A 11 -39.80 -5.25 -4.30
C ILE A 11 -38.65 -6.25 -4.52
N ILE A 12 -37.40 -5.84 -4.24
CA ILE A 12 -36.12 -6.61 -4.12
C ILE A 12 -35.20 -6.31 -5.31
N ALA A 13 -33.93 -5.90 -5.19
CA ALA A 13 -32.98 -5.89 -4.07
C ALA A 13 -31.95 -4.75 -4.23
N ALA A 14 -31.41 -4.36 -3.08
CA ALA A 14 -30.24 -3.51 -2.90
C ALA A 14 -28.94 -4.16 -3.41
N ALA A 15 -28.02 -3.33 -3.90
CA ALA A 15 -26.58 -3.60 -3.87
C ALA A 15 -25.80 -2.28 -3.88
N ALA A 16 -26.02 -1.45 -2.86
CA ALA A 16 -25.19 -0.28 -2.58
C ALA A 16 -24.32 -0.59 -1.35
N ALA A 17 -23.22 -1.34 -1.54
CA ALA A 17 -22.08 -1.39 -0.61
C ALA A 17 -21.01 -2.37 -1.14
N LEU A 18 -20.14 -1.92 -2.04
CA LEU A 18 -18.88 -2.63 -2.36
C LEU A 18 -17.74 -1.64 -2.67
N LEU A 19 -17.69 -0.53 -1.93
CA LEU A 19 -16.54 0.40 -1.90
C LEU A 19 -15.50 0.03 -0.83
N CYS A 20 -15.57 -1.18 -0.27
CA CYS A 20 -14.59 -1.68 0.69
C CYS A 20 -13.40 -2.29 -0.07
N GLY A 21 -12.58 -1.43 -0.68
CA GLY A 21 -11.25 -1.84 -1.14
C GLY A 21 -10.40 -2.21 0.09
N PRO A 22 -9.60 -3.28 0.05
CA PRO A 22 -8.80 -3.70 1.20
C PRO A 22 -7.81 -2.59 1.59
N HIS A 23 -8.02 -2.00 2.75
CA HIS A 23 -7.01 -1.19 3.40
C HIS A 23 -5.82 -2.10 3.76
N PRO A 24 -4.56 -1.67 3.58
CA PRO A 24 -3.43 -2.44 4.07
C PRO A 24 -3.56 -2.57 5.59
N THR A 25 -3.85 -3.79 6.06
CA THR A 25 -3.87 -4.12 7.47
C THR A 25 -2.45 -3.97 8.00
N HIS A 26 -2.18 -2.90 8.74
CA HIS A 26 -0.92 -2.79 9.47
C HIS A 26 -0.88 -3.91 10.52
N ALA A 27 0.14 -4.76 10.47
CA ALA A 27 0.37 -5.75 11.52
C ALA A 27 0.67 -5.01 12.83
N GLN A 28 -0.26 -5.07 13.77
CA GLN A 28 -0.09 -4.51 15.10
C GLN A 28 0.76 -5.47 15.93
N ALA A 29 1.82 -4.96 16.56
CA ALA A 29 2.73 -5.79 17.35
C ALA A 29 1.98 -6.47 18.52
N PRO A 30 2.33 -7.73 18.86
CA PRO A 30 1.70 -8.44 19.97
C PRO A 30 1.89 -7.71 21.32
N PRO A 31 0.89 -7.76 22.22
CA PRO A 31 1.06 -7.28 23.60
C PRO A 31 2.21 -8.03 24.28
N GLY A 32 3.20 -7.32 24.80
CA GLY A 32 4.34 -7.90 25.54
C GLY A 32 5.64 -8.07 24.75
N ALA A 33 5.72 -7.57 23.51
CA ALA A 33 7.02 -7.41 22.84
C ALA A 33 7.97 -6.55 23.70
N PRO A 34 9.28 -6.89 23.78
CA PRO A 34 10.23 -6.10 24.55
C PRO A 34 10.18 -4.64 24.11
N ALA A 35 10.18 -3.71 25.08
CA ALA A 35 10.29 -2.28 24.79
C ALA A 35 11.50 -2.05 23.85
N GLY A 36 11.21 -1.49 22.68
CA GLY A 36 11.80 -1.90 21.40
C GLY A 36 13.31 -1.77 21.28
N LEU A 37 13.95 -2.83 20.75
CA LEU A 37 15.32 -2.79 20.21
C LEU A 37 15.48 -1.71 19.13
N PHE A 38 14.38 -1.34 18.48
CA PHE A 38 14.31 -0.31 17.47
C PHE A 38 13.15 0.63 17.75
N THR A 39 13.34 1.91 17.41
CA THR A 39 12.26 2.90 17.35
C THR A 39 11.84 3.07 15.90
N ARG A 40 10.54 2.99 15.60
CA ARG A 40 10.02 3.23 14.26
C ARG A 40 10.20 4.71 13.91
N VAL A 41 10.98 4.99 12.86
CA VAL A 41 11.27 6.35 12.38
C VAL A 41 10.33 6.80 11.26
N GLY A 42 9.59 5.88 10.64
CA GLY A 42 8.58 6.17 9.64
C GLY A 42 8.26 4.95 8.79
N ASP A 43 7.16 5.03 8.05
CA ASP A 43 6.89 4.13 6.91
C ASP A 43 6.83 4.99 5.66
N VAL A 44 7.58 4.60 4.62
CA VAL A 44 7.67 5.36 3.37
C VAL A 44 7.14 4.50 2.22
N PRO A 45 6.10 4.94 1.49
CA PRO A 45 5.58 4.19 0.36
C PRO A 45 6.60 4.16 -0.78
N LEU A 46 6.94 2.95 -1.25
CA LEU A 46 7.89 2.74 -2.34
C LEU A 46 7.21 2.66 -3.73
N GLY A 47 5.95 3.11 -3.82
CA GLY A 47 5.11 3.00 -5.02
C GLY A 47 4.46 1.62 -5.19
N ALA A 48 4.06 1.30 -6.42
CA ALA A 48 3.36 0.04 -6.73
C ALA A 48 4.18 -1.21 -6.35
N ALA A 49 3.50 -2.26 -5.89
CA ALA A 49 4.15 -3.53 -5.59
C ALA A 49 4.80 -4.15 -6.83
N THR A 50 5.80 -5.00 -6.61
CA THR A 50 6.50 -5.73 -7.68
C THR A 50 6.82 -7.14 -7.20
N SER A 51 7.15 -8.04 -8.12
CA SER A 51 7.40 -9.45 -7.80
C SER A 51 8.57 -9.66 -6.84
N ARG A 52 9.51 -8.71 -6.75
CA ARG A 52 10.73 -8.84 -5.94
C ARG A 52 11.34 -7.50 -5.54
N THR A 53 11.53 -7.30 -4.23
CA THR A 53 12.11 -6.10 -3.58
C THR A 53 12.92 -6.52 -2.35
N ASP A 54 14.09 -7.11 -2.57
CA ASP A 54 14.93 -7.72 -1.51
C ASP A 54 16.42 -7.35 -1.62
N TYR A 55 16.81 -6.58 -2.64
CA TYR A 55 18.20 -6.16 -2.83
C TYR A 55 18.35 -4.70 -2.44
N GLU A 56 19.21 -4.48 -1.45
CA GLU A 56 19.49 -3.17 -0.88
C GLU A 56 20.99 -2.91 -0.79
N SER A 57 21.40 -1.67 -1.05
CA SER A 57 22.78 -1.21 -0.84
C SER A 57 22.77 0.18 -0.22
N PHE A 58 23.52 0.36 0.85
CA PHE A 58 23.59 1.62 1.59
C PHE A 58 24.94 2.30 1.39
N ASP A 59 24.91 3.55 0.93
CA ASP A 59 26.05 4.46 0.89
C ASP A 59 25.91 5.53 1.99
N PRO A 60 26.65 5.41 3.10
CA PRO A 60 26.59 6.38 4.19
C PRO A 60 27.21 7.74 3.83
N ALA A 61 28.13 7.81 2.86
CA ALA A 61 28.81 9.06 2.50
C ALA A 61 27.84 10.03 1.81
N SER A 62 26.93 9.50 0.98
CA SER A 62 25.87 10.28 0.32
C SER A 62 24.51 10.21 1.02
N GLN A 63 24.39 9.42 2.10
CA GLN A 63 23.11 9.13 2.79
C GLN A 63 22.05 8.58 1.83
N ARG A 64 22.45 7.58 1.02
CA ARG A 64 21.59 6.94 0.02
C ARG A 64 21.43 5.46 0.27
N LEU A 65 20.19 5.01 0.28
CA LEU A 65 19.81 3.60 0.23
C LEU A 65 19.24 3.31 -1.15
N TYR A 66 19.86 2.38 -1.87
CA TYR A 66 19.42 1.90 -3.17
C TYR A 66 18.63 0.60 -3.00
N ILE A 67 17.39 0.56 -3.50
CA ILE A 67 16.49 -0.60 -3.37
C ILE A 67 16.07 -1.06 -4.76
N ALA A 68 16.41 -2.30 -5.13
CA ALA A 68 16.04 -2.84 -6.44
C ALA A 68 14.59 -3.35 -6.46
N LYS A 69 13.82 -2.92 -7.47
CA LYS A 69 12.46 -3.37 -7.75
C LYS A 69 12.44 -4.18 -9.05
N MET A 70 12.92 -5.42 -8.99
CA MET A 70 13.23 -6.21 -10.18
C MET A 70 12.04 -6.48 -11.10
N GLY A 71 10.87 -6.81 -10.56
CA GLY A 71 9.68 -7.04 -11.40
C GLY A 71 9.11 -5.75 -12.02
N ALA A 72 9.57 -4.58 -11.58
CA ALA A 72 9.17 -3.27 -12.10
C ALA A 72 10.25 -2.63 -12.99
N GLY A 73 11.42 -3.26 -13.12
CA GLY A 73 12.54 -2.69 -13.88
C GLY A 73 12.97 -1.32 -13.35
N ALA A 74 13.12 -1.18 -12.03
CA ALA A 74 13.45 0.10 -11.41
C ALA A 74 14.38 -0.05 -10.19
N VAL A 75 15.10 1.02 -9.87
CA VAL A 75 15.86 1.19 -8.64
C VAL A 75 15.32 2.42 -7.90
N ILE A 76 14.94 2.25 -6.64
CA ILE A 76 14.56 3.36 -5.77
C ILE A 76 15.82 3.91 -5.12
N VAL A 77 15.99 5.23 -5.18
CA VAL A 77 16.98 5.98 -4.42
C VAL A 77 16.26 6.63 -3.24
N PHE A 78 16.61 6.21 -2.04
CA PHE A 78 16.05 6.69 -0.79
C PHE A 78 17.06 7.55 -0.04
N ASP A 79 16.64 8.73 0.39
CA ASP A 79 17.41 9.66 1.20
C ASP A 79 17.25 9.30 2.69
N THR A 80 18.30 8.76 3.31
CA THR A 80 18.26 8.36 4.73
C THR A 80 18.41 9.54 5.68
N GLY A 81 18.94 10.68 5.22
CA GLY A 81 19.06 11.90 6.03
C GLY A 81 17.72 12.65 6.15
N GLN A 82 16.90 12.57 5.10
CA GLN A 82 15.61 13.26 5.02
C GLN A 82 14.40 12.31 5.11
N ASN A 83 14.64 11.01 5.26
CA ASN A 83 13.63 9.96 5.42
C ASN A 83 12.55 9.97 4.31
N ARG A 84 12.98 10.02 3.04
CA ARG A 84 12.07 10.00 1.88
C ARG A 84 12.66 9.31 0.67
N VAL A 85 11.80 8.90 -0.25
CA VAL A 85 12.22 8.57 -1.62
C VAL A 85 12.67 9.86 -2.33
N GLU A 86 13.87 9.84 -2.90
CA GLU A 86 14.38 10.93 -3.72
C GLU A 86 13.95 10.76 -5.18
N VAL A 87 14.20 9.57 -5.75
CA VAL A 87 13.88 9.28 -7.15
C VAL A 87 13.73 7.77 -7.39
N ALA A 88 12.94 7.40 -8.40
CA ALA A 88 12.92 6.05 -8.96
C ALA A 88 13.60 6.10 -10.33
N LEU A 89 14.69 5.34 -10.50
CA LEU A 89 15.44 5.23 -11.74
C LEU A 89 14.95 4.03 -12.55
N PRO A 90 14.80 4.14 -13.88
CA PRO A 90 14.59 2.98 -14.74
C PRO A 90 15.83 2.09 -14.75
N GLY A 91 15.61 0.78 -14.76
CA GLY A 91 16.64 -0.26 -14.86
C GLY A 91 16.76 -0.88 -16.25
#